data_AF-A0A7Y3PXH1-F1
#
_entry.id   AF-A0A7Y3PXH1-F1
#
_cell.length_a   1.000
_cell.length_b   1.000
_cell.length_c   1.000
_cell.angle_alpha   90.00
_cell.angle_beta   90.00
_cell.angle_gamma   90.00
#
_symmetry.space_group_name_H-M   'P 1'
#
loop_
_entity.id
_entity.type
_entity.pdbx_description
1 polymer ?
#
loop_
_entity_poly.entity_id
_entity_poly.type
_entity_poly.pdbx_seq_one_letter_code
_entity_poly.pdbx_strand_id
1 'polypeptide(L)'
;MTSVKAIRLGPRSVAALALAGAVGVAAFGWPFLAPPGSQVGAHTQDAPWLFAGLLLLLVAVVGAAISEAGLGPKAVAMMGVLAATGAALRPIGAGTAGIEPMFFLMVLSGRVLGPGFGFALGSTTMFASGLLTGGVGPWMPFQMMAMGWFTMGAGLLPDRVRGRAELRLLALYGFVAAFAYGTVMNLAGWPFMGALASNIAFAPGEPVPENLARFLAYCLATSLGWDLGRAVCTVVLTFLLGPAVLRALRRATRRAAFETAVTFEPR
;
A
#
# COMPACT_ATOMS: atom_id res chain seq x y z
N MET A 1 3.76 -11.65 -28.82
CA MET A 1 3.08 -10.43 -28.34
C MET A 1 3.80 -9.95 -27.08
N THR A 2 4.77 -9.06 -27.26
CA THR A 2 5.56 -8.46 -26.18
C THR A 2 4.65 -7.56 -25.33
N SER A 3 4.63 -7.82 -24.02
CA SER A 3 3.88 -7.02 -23.06
C SER A 3 4.47 -5.60 -23.05
N VAL A 4 3.74 -4.64 -23.61
CA VAL A 4 4.01 -3.21 -23.40
C VAL A 4 3.79 -2.95 -21.91
N LYS A 5 4.88 -3.03 -21.12
CA LYS A 5 4.89 -2.50 -19.76
C LYS A 5 4.54 -1.03 -19.89
N ALA A 6 3.44 -0.61 -19.28
CA ALA A 6 3.01 0.77 -19.39
C ALA A 6 4.15 1.70 -18.97
N ILE A 7 4.94 1.36 -17.94
CA ILE A 7 6.09 2.16 -17.49
C ILE A 7 7.18 1.24 -16.89
N ARG A 8 8.39 1.24 -17.47
CA ARG A 8 9.55 0.56 -16.87
C ARG A 8 10.11 1.45 -15.76
N LEU A 9 10.33 0.87 -14.57
CA LEU A 9 11.04 1.57 -13.50
C LEU A 9 12.48 1.82 -13.93
N GLY A 10 12.91 3.08 -13.95
CA GLY A 10 14.31 3.44 -14.09
C GLY A 10 15.10 3.06 -12.83
N PRO A 11 16.44 2.93 -12.91
CA PRO A 11 17.28 2.56 -11.77
C PRO A 11 17.14 3.53 -10.59
N ARG A 12 16.93 4.83 -10.87
CA ARG A 12 16.69 5.85 -9.85
C ARG A 12 15.37 5.64 -9.11
N SER A 13 14.28 5.36 -9.84
CA SER A 13 12.98 5.08 -9.23
C SER A 13 13.01 3.79 -8.40
N VAL A 14 13.76 2.77 -8.85
CA VAL A 14 13.98 1.55 -8.05
C VAL A 14 14.76 1.88 -6.77
N ALA A 15 15.84 2.65 -6.86
CA ALA A 15 16.61 3.07 -5.68
C ALA A 15 15.75 3.88 -4.70
N ALA A 16 14.95 4.82 -5.20
CA ALA A 16 14.05 5.61 -4.38
C ALA A 16 12.97 4.76 -3.68
N LEU A 17 12.36 3.80 -4.40
CA LEU A 17 11.41 2.85 -3.82
C LEU A 17 12.06 1.92 -2.80
N ALA A 18 13.30 1.46 -3.05
CA ALA A 18 14.05 0.62 -2.12
C ALA A 18 14.42 1.37 -0.85
N LEU A 19 14.88 2.62 -0.97
CA LEU A 19 15.18 3.51 0.15
C LEU A 19 13.91 3.79 0.97
N ALA A 20 12.83 4.20 0.32
CA ALA A 20 11.55 4.41 0.99
C ALA A 20 11.04 3.11 1.67
N GLY A 21 11.22 1.97 1.01
CA GLY A 21 10.94 0.64 1.55
C GLY A 21 11.73 0.35 2.83
N ALA A 22 13.05 0.51 2.80
CA ALA A 22 13.93 0.28 3.95
C ALA A 22 13.59 1.18 5.14
N VAL A 23 13.35 2.45 4.86
CA VAL A 23 12.95 3.43 5.85
C VAL A 23 11.57 3.09 6.44
N GLY A 24 10.62 2.67 5.61
CA GLY A 24 9.33 2.16 6.09
C GLY A 24 9.49 0.94 6.99
N VAL A 25 10.30 -0.04 6.60
CA VAL A 25 10.57 -1.25 7.41
C VAL A 25 11.17 -0.87 8.76
N ALA A 26 12.12 0.06 8.81
CA ALA A 26 12.67 0.58 10.06
C ALA A 26 11.59 1.30 10.89
N ALA A 27 10.72 2.09 10.25
CA ALA A 27 9.65 2.84 10.90
C ALA A 27 8.54 1.95 11.45
N PHE A 28 8.22 0.81 10.85
CA PHE A 28 7.29 -0.17 11.41
C PHE A 28 7.97 -1.10 12.42
N GLY A 29 9.23 -1.48 12.16
CA GLY A 29 9.99 -2.45 12.96
C GLY A 29 10.66 -1.89 14.21
N TRP A 30 10.59 -0.57 14.44
CA TRP A 30 11.26 0.09 15.57
C TRP A 30 11.05 -0.58 16.95
N PRO A 31 9.87 -1.16 17.31
CA PRO A 31 9.68 -1.78 18.61
C PRO A 31 10.58 -2.99 18.85
N PHE A 32 11.05 -3.64 17.78
CA PHE A 32 11.92 -4.81 17.82
C PHE A 32 13.39 -4.49 17.52
N LEU A 33 13.67 -3.31 16.96
CA LEU A 33 15.01 -2.87 16.57
C LEU A 33 15.70 -1.99 17.62
N ALA A 34 14.92 -1.34 18.49
CA ALA A 34 15.42 -0.43 19.51
C ALA A 34 16.11 -1.20 20.67
N PRO A 35 17.40 -0.96 20.96
CA PRO A 35 18.06 -1.57 22.11
C PRO A 35 17.44 -1.13 23.44
N PRO A 36 17.50 -1.97 24.49
CA PRO A 36 17.14 -1.58 25.85
C PRO A 36 17.95 -0.35 26.29
N GLY A 37 17.27 0.74 26.68
CA GLY A 37 17.91 2.00 27.08
C GLY A 37 18.18 3.01 25.96
N SER A 38 17.77 2.71 24.72
CA SER A 38 17.81 3.71 23.63
C SER A 38 16.82 4.86 23.89
N GLN A 39 17.25 6.10 23.64
CA GLN A 39 16.40 7.30 23.80
C GLN A 39 15.18 7.31 22.87
N VAL A 40 15.07 6.33 21.94
CA VAL A 40 13.91 6.11 21.08
C VAL A 40 12.68 5.69 21.90
N GLY A 41 12.86 4.92 22.97
CA GLY A 41 11.77 4.59 23.92
C GLY A 41 11.40 5.76 24.85
N ALA A 42 12.36 6.66 25.14
CA ALA A 42 12.14 7.83 25.99
C ALA A 42 11.37 8.96 25.27
N HIS A 43 11.43 9.02 23.94
CA HIS A 43 10.73 10.00 23.10
C HIS A 43 9.56 9.37 22.31
N THR A 44 8.88 8.36 22.88
CA THR A 44 7.70 7.72 22.23
C THR A 44 6.61 8.76 21.89
N GLN A 45 6.61 9.93 22.55
CA GLN A 45 5.73 11.07 22.27
C GLN A 45 6.18 11.93 21.06
N ASP A 46 7.48 11.99 20.72
CA ASP A 46 8.04 12.85 19.63
C ASP A 46 8.32 12.07 18.33
N ALA A 47 8.39 10.75 18.40
CA ALA A 47 8.50 9.87 17.24
C ALA A 47 7.49 10.19 16.10
N PRO A 48 6.23 10.57 16.37
CA PRO A 48 5.26 10.98 15.35
C PRO A 48 5.73 12.12 14.42
N TRP A 49 6.54 13.06 14.90
CA TRP A 49 7.04 14.19 14.11
C TRP A 49 8.18 13.79 13.16
N LEU A 50 9.07 12.90 13.62
CA LEU A 50 10.07 12.26 12.76
C LEU A 50 9.39 11.45 11.64
N PHE A 51 8.29 10.78 11.95
CA PHE A 51 7.49 10.02 10.97
C PHE A 51 6.70 10.92 10.00
N ALA A 52 6.27 12.11 10.42
CA ALA A 52 5.73 13.14 9.53
C ALA A 52 6.81 13.71 8.58
N GLY A 53 8.06 13.86 9.03
CA GLY A 53 9.19 14.17 8.15
C GLY A 53 9.44 13.07 7.11
N LEU A 54 9.30 11.81 7.52
CA LEU A 54 9.33 10.65 6.63
C LEU A 54 8.26 10.70 5.53
N LEU A 55 7.06 11.16 5.89
CA LEU A 55 5.95 11.36 4.98
C LEU A 55 6.27 12.39 3.90
N LEU A 56 6.89 13.51 4.29
CA LEU A 56 7.30 14.55 3.35
C LEU A 56 8.31 14.00 2.32
N LEU A 57 9.26 13.18 2.79
CA LEU A 57 10.21 12.47 1.94
C LEU A 57 9.52 11.46 1.01
N LEU A 58 8.52 10.73 1.49
CA LEU A 58 7.72 9.80 0.69
C LEU A 58 6.95 10.50 -0.42
N VAL A 59 6.34 11.64 -0.12
CA VAL A 59 5.67 12.49 -1.11
C VAL A 59 6.67 13.02 -2.13
N ALA A 60 7.88 13.43 -1.69
CA ALA A 60 8.95 13.84 -2.60
C ALA A 60 9.42 12.69 -3.50
N VAL A 61 9.53 11.46 -2.98
CA VAL A 61 9.89 10.25 -3.76
C VAL A 61 8.80 9.88 -4.76
N VAL A 62 7.53 9.92 -4.37
CA VAL A 62 6.40 9.72 -5.29
C VAL A 62 6.38 10.80 -6.38
N GLY A 63 6.58 12.07 -6.00
CA GLY A 63 6.70 13.18 -6.94
C GLY A 63 7.87 13.00 -7.91
N ALA A 64 9.04 12.56 -7.43
CA ALA A 64 10.20 12.30 -8.26
C ALA A 64 9.97 11.10 -9.21
N ALA A 65 9.35 10.01 -8.72
CA ALA A 65 9.01 8.85 -9.53
C ALA A 65 7.98 9.18 -10.63
N ILE A 66 7.01 10.05 -10.34
CA ILE A 66 6.04 10.59 -11.30
C ILE A 66 6.72 11.50 -12.32
N SER A 67 7.66 12.34 -11.88
CA SER A 67 8.36 13.32 -12.72
C SER A 67 9.37 12.67 -13.68
N GLU A 68 10.09 11.63 -13.24
CA GLU A 68 11.06 10.91 -14.08
C GLU A 68 10.40 9.92 -15.06
N ALA A 69 9.15 9.50 -14.81
CA ALA A 69 8.45 8.51 -15.62
C ALA A 69 7.97 9.02 -16.99
N GLY A 70 8.22 10.29 -17.34
CA GLY A 70 7.75 10.87 -18.61
C GLY A 70 6.24 10.77 -18.75
N LEU A 71 5.52 10.93 -17.63
CA LEU A 71 4.10 10.69 -17.58
C LEU A 71 3.32 11.68 -18.43
N GLY A 72 2.84 11.20 -19.57
CA GLY A 72 1.89 11.96 -20.38
C GLY A 72 0.68 12.40 -19.54
N PRO A 73 0.08 13.57 -19.81
CA PRO A 73 -1.05 14.11 -19.05
C PRO A 73 -2.20 13.12 -18.80
N LYS A 74 -2.46 12.23 -19.76
CA LYS A 74 -3.48 11.16 -19.67
C LYS A 74 -3.20 10.15 -18.55
N ALA A 75 -1.95 9.82 -18.30
CA ALA A 75 -1.57 8.86 -17.25
C ALA A 75 -1.72 9.49 -15.85
N VAL A 76 -1.38 10.78 -15.71
CA VAL A 76 -1.68 11.55 -14.50
C VAL A 76 -3.18 11.64 -14.26
N ALA A 77 -3.97 11.94 -15.31
CA ALA A 77 -5.42 11.96 -15.22
C ALA A 77 -6.01 10.60 -14.80
N MET A 78 -5.51 9.50 -15.38
CA MET A 78 -5.89 8.14 -14.99
C MET A 78 -5.55 7.84 -13.52
N MET A 79 -4.38 8.26 -13.05
CA MET A 79 -3.99 8.12 -11.65
C MET A 79 -4.95 8.90 -10.74
N GLY A 80 -5.31 10.13 -11.10
CA GLY A 80 -6.28 10.94 -10.38
C GLY A 80 -7.67 10.30 -10.32
N VAL A 81 -8.19 9.81 -11.44
CA VAL A 81 -9.50 9.13 -11.49
C VAL A 81 -9.51 7.86 -10.66
N LEU A 82 -8.47 7.02 -10.75
CA LEU A 82 -8.37 5.79 -9.97
C LEU A 82 -8.18 6.09 -8.48
N ALA A 83 -7.41 7.12 -8.14
CA ALA A 83 -7.23 7.56 -6.76
C ALA A 83 -8.54 8.11 -6.17
N ALA A 84 -9.27 8.95 -6.90
CA ALA A 84 -10.58 9.43 -6.48
C ALA A 84 -11.58 8.28 -6.30
N THR A 85 -11.60 7.32 -7.23
CA THR A 85 -12.49 6.15 -7.16
C THR A 85 -12.15 5.29 -5.95
N GLY A 86 -10.88 4.95 -5.75
CA GLY A 86 -10.44 4.18 -4.58
C GLY A 86 -10.72 4.90 -3.27
N ALA A 87 -10.51 6.22 -3.24
CA ALA A 87 -10.77 7.05 -2.07
C ALA A 87 -12.27 7.08 -1.70
N ALA A 88 -13.16 7.14 -2.70
CA ALA A 88 -14.61 7.11 -2.53
C ALA A 88 -15.15 5.71 -2.17
N LEU A 89 -14.44 4.63 -2.50
CA LEU A 89 -14.83 3.26 -2.12
C LEU A 89 -14.57 2.94 -0.65
N ARG A 90 -13.66 3.67 0.02
CA ARG A 90 -13.29 3.38 1.41
C ARG A 90 -14.44 3.66 2.41
N PRO A 91 -15.16 4.81 2.35
CA PRO A 91 -16.28 5.07 3.26
C PRO A 91 -17.42 4.07 3.16
N ILE A 92 -17.63 3.46 1.98
CA ILE A 92 -18.66 2.44 1.76
C ILE A 92 -18.43 1.21 2.67
N GLY A 93 -17.18 0.98 3.06
CA GLY A 93 -16.77 -0.08 3.97
C GLY A 93 -16.63 0.28 5.43
N ALA A 94 -16.66 1.57 5.76
CA ALA A 94 -16.46 2.02 7.12
C ALA A 94 -17.65 1.59 7.99
N GLY A 95 -17.39 0.72 8.97
CA GLY A 95 -18.39 0.23 9.93
C GLY A 95 -19.02 -1.14 9.63
N THR A 96 -18.74 -1.76 8.46
CA THR A 96 -19.31 -3.05 8.07
C THR A 96 -18.28 -4.19 8.11
N ALA A 97 -17.78 -4.51 9.31
CA ALA A 97 -16.94 -5.68 9.58
C ALA A 97 -15.80 -5.94 8.55
N GLY A 98 -15.19 -4.88 8.02
CA GLY A 98 -14.06 -4.96 7.08
C GLY A 98 -14.42 -5.06 5.59
N ILE A 99 -15.66 -4.84 5.16
CA ILE A 99 -15.99 -4.81 3.73
C ILE A 99 -15.30 -3.60 3.07
N GLU A 100 -14.10 -3.75 2.51
CA GLU A 100 -13.33 -2.62 1.97
C GLU A 100 -13.06 -2.78 0.44
N PRO A 101 -13.98 -2.32 -0.44
CA PRO A 101 -13.83 -2.47 -1.90
C PRO A 101 -12.60 -1.76 -2.49
N MET A 102 -12.04 -0.80 -1.76
CA MET A 102 -10.81 -0.12 -2.13
C MET A 102 -9.66 -1.11 -2.41
N PHE A 103 -9.50 -2.15 -1.58
CA PHE A 103 -8.40 -3.12 -1.71
C PHE A 103 -8.51 -3.92 -3.00
N PHE A 104 -9.73 -4.34 -3.37
CA PHE A 104 -10.01 -4.95 -4.67
C PHE A 104 -9.53 -4.07 -5.83
N LEU A 105 -9.90 -2.79 -5.84
CA LEU A 105 -9.50 -1.88 -6.92
C LEU A 105 -7.99 -1.70 -6.97
N MET A 106 -7.34 -1.60 -5.81
CA MET A 106 -5.88 -1.43 -5.71
C MET A 106 -5.13 -2.66 -6.23
N VAL A 107 -5.54 -3.89 -5.89
CA VAL A 107 -4.93 -5.12 -6.43
C VAL A 107 -4.97 -5.13 -7.95
N LEU A 108 -6.14 -4.86 -8.54
CA LEU A 108 -6.30 -4.90 -10.00
C LEU A 108 -5.54 -3.75 -10.68
N SER A 109 -5.52 -2.58 -10.07
CA SER A 109 -4.83 -1.40 -10.60
C SER A 109 -3.32 -1.59 -10.56
N GLY A 110 -2.77 -2.06 -9.44
CA GLY A 110 -1.35 -2.40 -9.31
C GLY A 110 -0.92 -3.45 -10.33
N ARG A 111 -1.73 -4.50 -10.52
CA ARG A 111 -1.48 -5.55 -11.52
C ARG A 111 -1.39 -5.02 -12.95
N VAL A 112 -2.17 -4.01 -13.31
CA VAL A 112 -2.23 -3.46 -14.67
C VAL A 112 -1.23 -2.34 -14.90
N LEU A 113 -1.03 -1.47 -13.91
CA LEU A 113 -0.19 -0.28 -14.02
C LEU A 113 1.28 -0.56 -13.70
N GLY A 114 1.56 -1.66 -12.99
CA GLY A 114 2.91 -2.06 -12.59
C GLY A 114 3.33 -1.48 -11.24
N PRO A 115 4.53 -1.86 -10.74
CA PRO A 115 4.93 -1.63 -9.35
C PRO A 115 5.09 -0.15 -8.98
N GLY A 116 5.76 0.66 -9.80
CA GLY A 116 5.96 2.09 -9.51
C GLY A 116 4.65 2.87 -9.48
N PHE A 117 3.81 2.66 -10.49
CA PHE A 117 2.47 3.25 -10.56
C PHE A 117 1.57 2.74 -9.45
N GLY A 118 1.67 1.46 -9.13
CA GLY A 118 0.96 0.86 -8.02
C GLY A 118 1.32 1.54 -6.71
N PHE A 119 2.60 1.73 -6.42
CA PHE A 119 3.03 2.42 -5.21
C PHE A 119 2.46 3.83 -5.13
N ALA A 120 2.68 4.65 -6.17
CA ALA A 120 2.17 6.01 -6.23
C ALA A 120 0.64 6.06 -6.10
N LEU A 121 -0.08 5.23 -6.87
CA LEU A 121 -1.54 5.14 -6.81
C LEU A 121 -2.01 4.78 -5.40
N GLY A 122 -1.45 3.74 -4.78
CA GLY A 122 -1.84 3.29 -3.44
C GLY A 122 -1.66 4.39 -2.40
N SER A 123 -0.50 5.06 -2.40
CA SER A 123 -0.20 6.15 -1.48
C SER A 123 -1.10 7.37 -1.70
N THR A 124 -1.29 7.82 -2.95
CA THR A 124 -2.16 8.96 -3.28
C THR A 124 -3.63 8.66 -2.99
N THR A 125 -4.10 7.46 -3.29
CA THR A 125 -5.48 7.03 -2.99
C THR A 125 -5.74 7.06 -1.50
N MET A 126 -4.80 6.56 -0.69
CA MET A 126 -4.93 6.57 0.76
C MET A 126 -4.95 7.99 1.32
N PHE A 127 -4.06 8.85 0.84
CA PHE A 127 -4.03 10.26 1.22
C PHE A 127 -5.34 10.98 0.89
N ALA A 128 -5.81 10.85 -0.35
CA ALA A 128 -7.06 11.44 -0.81
C ALA A 128 -8.25 10.92 0.03
N SER A 129 -8.29 9.63 0.33
CA SER A 129 -9.35 9.05 1.17
C SER A 129 -9.34 9.59 2.60
N GLY A 130 -8.16 9.78 3.15
CA GLY A 130 -7.97 10.43 4.44
C GLY A 130 -8.51 11.85 4.49
N LEU A 131 -8.23 12.65 3.46
CA LEU A 131 -8.80 14.00 3.32
C LEU A 131 -10.33 13.95 3.23
N LEU A 132 -10.89 13.04 2.43
CA LEU A 132 -12.34 12.90 2.26
C LEU A 132 -13.06 12.48 3.55
N THR A 133 -12.41 11.68 4.39
CA THR A 133 -13.01 11.13 5.62
C THR A 133 -12.66 11.93 6.88
N GLY A 134 -11.86 12.99 6.75
CA GLY A 134 -11.33 13.74 7.88
C GLY A 134 -10.32 12.94 8.72
N GLY A 135 -9.82 11.81 8.22
CA GLY A 135 -8.93 10.89 8.93
C GLY A 135 -7.45 11.27 8.87
N VAL A 136 -7.12 12.55 8.65
CA VAL A 136 -5.73 13.04 8.58
C VAL A 136 -5.12 13.10 9.97
N GLY A 137 -4.04 12.34 10.17
CA GLY A 137 -3.33 12.30 11.43
C GLY A 137 -1.97 11.63 11.31
N PRO A 138 -1.22 11.49 12.43
CA PRO A 138 0.14 10.93 12.43
C PRO A 138 0.26 9.48 11.94
N TRP A 139 -0.85 8.73 11.89
CA TRP A 139 -0.93 7.38 11.34
C TRP A 139 -1.02 7.34 9.80
N MET A 140 -1.42 8.45 9.16
CA MET A 140 -1.63 8.53 7.72
C MET A 140 -0.41 8.13 6.88
N PRO A 141 0.84 8.52 7.23
CA PRO A 141 2.04 8.03 6.57
C PRO A 141 2.15 6.52 6.48
N PHE A 142 1.86 5.84 7.58
CA PHE A 142 1.90 4.39 7.64
C PHE A 142 0.85 3.78 6.74
N GLN A 143 -0.37 4.35 6.72
CA GLN A 143 -1.43 3.90 5.81
C GLN A 143 -1.05 4.10 4.34
N MET A 144 -0.46 5.25 3.99
CA MET A 144 -0.02 5.57 2.64
C MET A 144 1.11 4.65 2.17
N MET A 145 2.08 4.38 3.04
CA MET A 145 3.17 3.45 2.76
C MET A 145 2.66 2.03 2.60
N ALA A 146 1.87 1.53 3.57
CA ALA A 146 1.35 0.17 3.56
C ALA A 146 0.44 -0.07 2.34
N MET A 147 -0.39 0.91 1.97
CA MET A 147 -1.22 0.82 0.77
C MET A 147 -0.40 0.92 -0.51
N GLY A 148 0.66 1.74 -0.51
CA GLY A 148 1.65 1.81 -1.59
C GLY A 148 2.30 0.45 -1.83
N TRP A 149 2.80 -0.21 -0.78
CA TRP A 149 3.37 -1.57 -0.86
C TRP A 149 2.34 -2.62 -1.30
N PHE A 150 1.13 -2.57 -0.72
CA PHE A 150 0.03 -3.46 -1.09
C PHE A 150 -0.29 -3.37 -2.60
N THR A 151 -0.30 -2.17 -3.15
CA THR A 151 -0.62 -1.95 -4.56
C THR A 151 0.58 -2.27 -5.46
N MET A 152 1.80 -1.91 -5.02
CA MET A 152 3.06 -2.22 -5.70
C MET A 152 3.28 -3.72 -5.85
N GLY A 153 3.05 -4.50 -4.79
CA GLY A 153 3.25 -5.95 -4.81
C GLY A 153 2.36 -6.66 -5.84
N ALA A 154 1.14 -6.18 -6.07
CA ALA A 154 0.27 -6.71 -7.13
C ALA A 154 0.88 -6.49 -8.54
N GLY A 155 1.63 -5.39 -8.71
CA GLY A 155 2.37 -5.09 -9.93
C GLY A 155 3.65 -5.88 -10.12
N LEU A 156 4.18 -6.51 -9.05
CA LEU A 156 5.35 -7.40 -9.11
C LEU A 156 4.99 -8.85 -9.46
N LEU A 157 3.69 -9.18 -9.47
CA LEU A 157 3.22 -10.54 -9.80
C LEU A 157 3.60 -10.96 -11.22
N PRO A 158 3.82 -12.27 -11.48
CA PRO A 158 4.24 -12.77 -12.77
C PRO A 158 3.32 -12.36 -13.94
N ASP A 159 3.90 -11.63 -14.91
CA ASP A 159 3.16 -11.07 -16.04
C ASP A 159 2.57 -12.10 -17.01
N ARG A 160 3.12 -13.31 -16.99
CA ARG A 160 2.79 -14.41 -17.91
C ARG A 160 1.45 -15.09 -17.56
N VAL A 161 0.96 -14.92 -16.34
CA VAL A 161 -0.29 -15.54 -15.89
C VAL A 161 -1.48 -14.69 -16.35
N ARG A 162 -2.42 -15.30 -17.09
CA ARG A 162 -3.62 -14.66 -17.67
C ARG A 162 -4.86 -15.52 -17.48
N GLY A 163 -6.03 -14.93 -17.73
CA GLY A 163 -7.32 -15.63 -17.68
C GLY A 163 -7.72 -16.02 -16.25
N ARG A 164 -8.28 -17.22 -16.07
CA ARG A 164 -8.74 -17.69 -14.74
C ARG A 164 -7.61 -17.84 -13.73
N ALA A 165 -6.41 -18.24 -14.17
CA ALA A 165 -5.24 -18.36 -13.30
C ALA A 165 -4.81 -16.99 -12.74
N GLU A 166 -4.97 -15.92 -13.53
CA GLU A 166 -4.67 -14.56 -13.09
C GLU A 166 -5.63 -14.10 -12.00
N LEU A 167 -6.92 -14.42 -12.11
CA LEU A 167 -7.89 -14.09 -11.06
C LEU A 167 -7.57 -14.81 -9.76
N ARG A 168 -7.22 -16.11 -9.82
CA ARG A 168 -6.83 -16.89 -8.64
C ARG A 168 -5.57 -16.32 -7.98
N LEU A 169 -4.58 -15.95 -8.78
CA LEU A 169 -3.36 -15.33 -8.31
C LEU A 169 -3.64 -14.00 -7.60
N LEU A 170 -4.48 -13.14 -8.21
CA LEU A 170 -4.84 -11.85 -7.64
C LEU A 170 -5.71 -11.99 -6.39
N ALA A 171 -6.60 -12.96 -6.35
CA ALA A 171 -7.40 -13.27 -5.17
C ALA A 171 -6.52 -13.76 -4.02
N LEU A 172 -5.60 -14.70 -4.28
CA LEU A 172 -4.66 -15.21 -3.28
C LEU A 172 -3.72 -14.11 -2.78
N TYR A 173 -3.16 -13.33 -3.71
CA TYR A 173 -2.35 -12.16 -3.37
C TYR A 173 -3.14 -11.18 -2.50
N GLY A 174 -4.33 -10.78 -2.95
CA GLY A 174 -5.17 -9.83 -2.23
C GLY A 174 -5.58 -10.31 -0.84
N PHE A 175 -5.86 -11.61 -0.70
CA PHE A 175 -6.14 -12.23 0.60
C PHE A 175 -4.94 -12.09 1.55
N VAL A 176 -3.77 -12.60 1.15
CA VAL A 176 -2.56 -12.57 1.99
C VAL A 176 -2.12 -11.14 2.27
N ALA A 177 -2.14 -10.28 1.25
CA ALA A 177 -1.71 -8.90 1.36
C ALA A 177 -2.68 -8.06 2.23
N ALA A 178 -3.96 -8.40 2.31
CA ALA A 178 -4.92 -7.74 3.21
C ALA A 178 -4.59 -8.01 4.68
N PHE A 179 -4.23 -9.24 5.04
CA PHE A 179 -3.72 -9.58 6.38
C PHE A 179 -2.38 -8.92 6.66
N ALA A 180 -1.47 -8.90 5.68
CA ALA A 180 -0.19 -8.22 5.82
C ALA A 180 -0.36 -6.72 6.06
N TYR A 181 -1.28 -6.06 5.33
CA TYR A 181 -1.63 -4.66 5.54
C TYR A 181 -2.15 -4.42 6.97
N GLY A 182 -3.11 -5.22 7.43
CA GLY A 182 -3.67 -5.13 8.78
C GLY A 182 -2.61 -5.30 9.86
N THR A 183 -1.78 -6.34 9.72
CA THR A 183 -0.68 -6.64 10.65
C THR A 183 0.31 -5.47 10.72
N VAL A 184 0.76 -4.96 9.57
CA VAL A 184 1.72 -3.84 9.53
C VAL A 184 1.10 -2.56 10.12
N MET A 185 -0.18 -2.31 9.87
CA MET A 185 -0.89 -1.17 10.46
C MET A 185 -1.09 -1.30 11.98
N ASN A 186 -1.39 -2.50 12.46
CA ASN A 186 -1.43 -2.79 13.89
C ASN A 186 -0.08 -2.54 14.54
N LEU A 187 1.01 -2.93 13.88
CA LEU A 187 2.35 -2.73 14.43
C LEU A 187 2.70 -1.24 14.57
N ALA A 188 2.17 -0.38 13.70
CA ALA A 188 2.33 1.07 13.85
C ALA A 188 1.55 1.61 15.05
N GLY A 189 0.37 1.08 15.36
CA GLY A 189 -0.47 1.57 16.47
C GLY A 189 -0.17 0.93 17.83
N TRP A 190 0.24 -0.34 17.83
CA TRP A 190 0.38 -1.19 19.03
C TRP A 190 1.33 -0.62 20.10
N PRO A 191 2.51 -0.05 19.77
CA PRO A 191 3.42 0.53 20.75
C PRO A 191 2.85 1.73 21.52
N PHE A 192 1.82 2.37 20.99
CA PHE A 192 1.16 3.52 21.63
C PHE A 192 0.04 3.10 22.59
N MET A 193 -0.30 1.80 22.65
CA MET A 193 -1.24 1.27 23.61
C MET A 193 -0.57 1.18 24.99
N GLY A 194 -1.06 1.95 25.97
CA GLY A 194 -0.47 1.98 27.30
C GLY A 194 -0.51 0.62 28.00
N ALA A 195 0.57 0.25 28.69
CA ALA A 195 0.68 -1.03 29.40
C ALA A 195 -0.39 -1.25 30.48
N LEU A 196 -0.97 -0.16 31.02
CA LEU A 196 -2.07 -0.21 31.99
C LEU A 196 -3.43 -0.54 31.35
N ALA A 197 -3.54 -0.48 30.02
CA ALA A 197 -4.80 -0.70 29.30
C ALA A 197 -5.05 -2.17 28.94
N SER A 198 -3.99 -2.99 28.77
CA SER A 198 -4.13 -4.40 28.43
C SER A 198 -2.86 -5.21 28.67
N ASN A 199 -3.00 -6.48 29.02
CA ASN A 199 -1.90 -7.43 29.15
C ASN A 199 -1.23 -7.80 27.80
N ILE A 200 -1.85 -7.45 26.66
CA ILE A 200 -1.27 -7.64 25.32
C ILE A 200 -0.58 -6.37 24.78
N ALA A 201 -0.46 -5.32 25.58
CA ALA A 201 0.25 -4.10 25.21
C ALA A 201 1.77 -4.34 25.09
N PHE A 202 2.43 -3.48 24.30
CA PHE A 202 3.87 -3.49 24.14
C PHE A 202 4.58 -3.29 25.48
N ALA A 203 5.58 -4.12 25.76
CA ALA A 203 6.39 -4.05 26.96
C ALA A 203 7.83 -3.66 26.59
N PRO A 204 8.24 -2.40 26.82
CA PRO A 204 9.59 -1.95 26.52
C PRO A 204 10.63 -2.76 27.31
N GLY A 205 11.66 -3.27 26.63
CA GLY A 205 12.75 -4.03 27.24
C GLY A 205 12.53 -5.54 27.39
N GLU A 206 11.31 -6.04 27.13
CA GLU A 206 11.07 -7.49 27.10
C GLU A 206 11.73 -8.17 25.89
N PRO A 207 12.09 -9.46 25.99
CA PRO A 207 12.62 -10.22 24.87
C PRO A 207 11.72 -10.19 23.63
N VAL A 208 12.34 -10.16 22.44
CA VAL A 208 11.64 -10.14 21.14
C VAL A 208 10.55 -11.23 21.02
N PRO A 209 10.77 -12.50 21.43
CA PRO A 209 9.73 -13.53 21.33
C PRO A 209 8.48 -13.23 22.15
N GLU A 210 8.63 -12.60 23.33
CA GLU A 210 7.50 -12.28 24.21
C GLU A 210 6.68 -11.11 23.67
N ASN A 211 7.36 -10.08 23.16
CA ASN A 211 6.70 -8.98 22.47
C ASN A 211 6.02 -9.45 21.17
N LEU A 212 6.60 -10.42 20.46
CA LEU A 212 5.96 -11.02 19.29
C LEU A 212 4.67 -11.77 19.67
N ALA A 213 4.68 -12.53 20.76
CA ALA A 213 3.48 -13.21 21.26
C ALA A 213 2.37 -12.23 21.64
N ARG A 214 2.72 -11.15 22.36
CA ARG A 214 1.79 -10.05 22.70
C ARG A 214 1.21 -9.39 21.45
N PHE A 215 2.05 -9.11 20.46
CA PHE A 215 1.63 -8.51 19.19
C PHE A 215 0.69 -9.42 18.38
N LEU A 216 0.97 -10.73 18.32
CA LEU A 216 0.08 -11.70 17.66
C LEU A 216 -1.27 -11.79 18.39
N ALA A 217 -1.25 -11.83 19.72
CA ALA A 217 -2.48 -11.79 20.52
C ALA A 217 -3.28 -10.51 20.28
N TYR A 218 -2.60 -9.36 20.16
CA TYR A 218 -3.22 -8.08 19.80
C TYR A 218 -3.89 -8.12 18.42
N CYS A 219 -3.20 -8.63 17.39
CA CYS A 219 -3.78 -8.77 16.05
C CYS A 219 -5.02 -9.69 16.06
N LEU A 220 -4.92 -10.84 16.74
CA LEU A 220 -6.02 -11.80 16.85
C LEU A 220 -7.25 -11.21 17.55
N ALA A 221 -7.03 -10.45 18.63
CA ALA A 221 -8.09 -9.89 19.44
C ALA A 221 -8.77 -8.66 18.79
N THR A 222 -8.02 -7.85 18.04
CA THR A 222 -8.49 -6.52 17.62
C THR A 222 -8.72 -6.36 16.11
N SER A 223 -7.96 -7.05 15.26
CA SER A 223 -8.01 -6.83 13.81
C SER A 223 -8.44 -8.03 12.99
N LEU A 224 -8.38 -9.26 13.53
CA LEU A 224 -8.63 -10.47 12.75
C LEU A 224 -9.96 -10.45 11.98
N GLY A 225 -11.04 -10.02 12.64
CA GLY A 225 -12.35 -9.91 11.99
C GLY A 225 -12.38 -8.89 10.85
N TRP A 226 -11.74 -7.73 11.05
CA TRP A 226 -11.64 -6.67 10.05
C TRP A 226 -10.76 -7.09 8.86
N ASP A 227 -9.62 -7.71 9.14
CA ASP A 227 -8.69 -8.18 8.11
C ASP A 227 -9.30 -9.33 7.30
N LEU A 228 -10.03 -10.24 7.95
CA LEU A 228 -10.77 -11.30 7.27
C LEU A 228 -11.87 -10.73 6.38
N GLY A 229 -12.68 -9.79 6.87
CA GLY A 229 -13.71 -9.13 6.08
C GLY A 229 -13.14 -8.47 4.82
N ARG A 230 -12.01 -7.77 4.97
CA ARG A 230 -11.29 -7.12 3.87
C ARG A 230 -10.77 -8.14 2.87
N ALA A 231 -10.13 -9.20 3.36
CA ALA A 231 -9.57 -10.26 2.54
C ALA A 231 -10.65 -11.00 1.74
N VAL A 232 -11.75 -11.37 2.39
CA VAL A 232 -12.91 -12.04 1.75
C VAL A 232 -13.57 -11.11 0.74
N CYS A 233 -13.83 -9.85 1.10
CA CYS A 233 -14.39 -8.86 0.18
C CYS A 233 -13.51 -8.71 -1.07
N THR A 234 -12.20 -8.60 -0.88
CA THR A 234 -11.22 -8.50 -1.98
C THR A 234 -11.28 -9.73 -2.89
N VAL A 235 -11.32 -10.93 -2.32
CA VAL A 235 -11.42 -12.20 -3.07
C VAL A 235 -12.73 -12.28 -3.85
N VAL A 236 -13.85 -12.01 -3.19
CA VAL A 236 -15.20 -12.08 -3.80
C VAL A 236 -15.30 -11.10 -4.96
N LEU A 237 -14.95 -9.83 -4.75
CA LEU A 237 -14.97 -8.83 -5.82
C LEU A 237 -13.99 -9.15 -6.95
N THR A 238 -12.82 -9.73 -6.64
CA THR A 238 -11.86 -10.17 -7.65
C THR A 238 -12.44 -11.23 -8.57
N PHE A 239 -13.19 -12.20 -8.04
CA PHE A 239 -13.83 -13.21 -8.88
C PHE A 239 -15.07 -12.69 -9.63
N LEU A 240 -15.90 -11.87 -8.98
CA LEU A 240 -17.14 -11.37 -9.58
C LEU A 240 -16.89 -10.28 -10.63
N LEU A 241 -16.07 -9.28 -10.29
CA LEU A 241 -15.88 -8.07 -11.09
C LEU A 241 -14.51 -7.99 -11.76
N GLY A 242 -13.53 -8.78 -11.30
CA GLY A 242 -12.16 -8.75 -11.82
C GLY A 242 -12.05 -8.89 -13.34
N PRO A 243 -12.77 -9.80 -14.03
CA PRO A 243 -12.70 -9.90 -15.49
C PRO A 243 -13.14 -8.63 -16.21
N ALA A 244 -14.16 -7.93 -15.72
CA ALA A 244 -14.66 -6.69 -16.31
C ALA A 244 -13.70 -5.53 -16.03
N VAL A 245 -13.29 -5.37 -14.77
CA VAL A 245 -12.41 -4.29 -14.33
C VAL A 245 -11.01 -4.42 -14.94
N LEU A 246 -10.42 -5.63 -14.98
CA LEU A 246 -9.11 -5.84 -15.63
C LEU A 246 -9.15 -5.50 -17.13
N ARG A 247 -10.25 -5.83 -17.83
CA ARG A 247 -10.43 -5.47 -19.25
C ARG A 247 -10.52 -3.95 -19.42
N ALA A 248 -11.30 -3.28 -18.58
CA ALA A 248 -11.45 -1.83 -18.60
C ALA A 248 -10.12 -1.12 -18.32
N LEU A 249 -9.43 -1.51 -17.24
CA LEU A 249 -8.13 -0.96 -16.86
C LEU A 249 -7.10 -1.14 -17.96
N ARG A 250 -6.94 -2.35 -18.51
CA ARG A 250 -5.98 -2.61 -19.61
C ARG A 250 -6.30 -1.80 -20.87
N ARG A 251 -7.58 -1.59 -21.18
CA ARG A 251 -8.01 -0.76 -22.30
C ARG A 251 -7.65 0.71 -22.07
N ALA A 252 -7.90 1.22 -20.86
CA ALA A 252 -7.58 2.59 -20.50
C ALA A 252 -6.06 2.84 -20.51
N THR A 253 -5.28 1.94 -19.91
CA THR A 253 -3.81 2.03 -19.89
C THR A 253 -3.20 1.97 -21.29
N ARG A 254 -3.70 1.10 -22.17
CA ARG A 254 -3.24 1.08 -23.57
C ARG A 254 -3.47 2.42 -24.25
N ARG A 255 -4.65 3.01 -24.12
CA ARG A 255 -4.99 4.34 -24.68
C ARG A 255 -4.11 5.47 -24.15
N ALA A 256 -3.69 5.38 -22.89
CA ALA A 256 -2.79 6.35 -22.28
C ALA A 256 -1.33 6.22 -22.77
N ALA A 257 -0.90 5.04 -23.23
CA ALA A 257 0.48 4.76 -23.64
C ALA A 257 0.80 5.07 -25.11
N PHE A 258 -0.20 5.38 -25.96
CA PHE A 258 -0.04 5.52 -27.42
C PHE A 258 0.74 6.78 -27.90
N GLU A 259 1.30 7.61 -27.02
CA GLU A 259 2.01 8.85 -27.41
C GLU A 259 3.45 8.91 -26.90
N THR A 260 4.15 7.77 -26.78
CA THR A 260 5.63 7.83 -26.82
C THR A 260 6.00 8.19 -28.25
N ALA A 261 6.55 9.38 -28.46
CA ALA A 261 6.93 9.88 -29.79
C ALA A 261 7.81 8.84 -30.49
N VAL A 262 7.40 8.44 -31.71
CA VAL A 262 8.24 7.60 -32.57
C VAL A 262 9.44 8.43 -32.98
N THR A 263 10.58 8.21 -32.34
CA THR A 263 11.86 8.80 -32.77
C THR A 263 12.40 7.95 -33.91
N PHE A 264 12.39 8.49 -35.13
CA PHE A 264 13.14 7.91 -36.24
C PHE A 264 14.61 8.30 -36.08
N GLU A 265 15.48 7.33 -35.84
CA GLU A 265 16.93 7.55 -35.95
C GLU A 265 17.28 7.76 -37.44
N PRO A 266 18.01 8.83 -37.80
CA PRO A 266 18.59 8.95 -39.12
C PRO A 266 19.63 7.84 -39.28
N ARG A 267 19.50 7.04 -40.35
CA ARG A 267 20.53 6.09 -40.78
C ARG A 267 21.74 6.81 -41.37
#